data_AF-A0A8S3HQA1-F1
#
_entry.id   AF-A0A8S3HQA1-F1
#
_cell.length_a   1.000
_cell.length_b   1.000
_cell.length_c   1.000
_cell.angle_alpha   90.00
_cell.angle_beta   90.00
_cell.angle_gamma   90.00
#
_symmetry.space_group_name_H-M   'P 1'
#
loop_
_entity.id
_entity.type
_entity.pdbx_description
1 polymer ?
#
loop_
_entity_poly.entity_id
_entity_poly.type
_entity_poly.pdbx_seq_one_letter_code
_entity_poly.pdbx_strand_id
1 'polypeptide(L)'
;MMYGFGDDPQPYAESVELLEDLVVQYITDMTLKATEIGSNKQGRMVVNDILYLLRHDPRKYARVKELLSMNEELKRARKAFDEPSKGLE
;
A
#
# COMPACT_ATOMS: atom_id res chain seq x y z
N MET A 1 -0.14 -0.14 -15.12
CA MET A 1 0.85 0.81 -14.58
C MET A 1 1.81 1.31 -15.64
N MET A 2 2.37 0.44 -16.50
CA MET A 2 3.37 0.81 -17.52
C MET A 2 2.96 2.01 -18.38
N TYR A 3 1.80 1.98 -19.04
CA TYR A 3 1.25 3.13 -19.79
C TYR A 3 1.14 4.42 -18.96
N GLY A 4 0.70 4.31 -17.69
CA GLY A 4 0.57 5.47 -16.79
C GLY A 4 1.90 6.12 -16.40
N PHE A 5 3.02 5.43 -16.63
CA PHE A 5 4.39 5.97 -16.50
C PHE A 5 5.02 6.33 -17.84
N GLY A 6 4.25 6.35 -18.93
CA GLY A 6 4.67 6.80 -20.26
C GLY A 6 5.05 5.69 -21.24
N ASP A 7 4.79 4.42 -20.91
CA ASP A 7 4.98 3.31 -21.85
C ASP A 7 3.86 3.25 -22.91
N ASP A 8 3.99 2.33 -23.87
CA ASP A 8 2.98 2.08 -24.90
C ASP A 8 1.67 1.53 -24.29
N PRO A 9 0.48 1.83 -24.87
CA PRO A 9 -0.77 1.20 -24.47
C PRO A 9 -0.76 -0.33 -24.54
N GLN A 10 0.04 -0.90 -25.44
CA GLN A 10 0.24 -2.34 -25.63
C GLN A 10 1.75 -2.67 -25.51
N PRO A 11 2.29 -2.75 -24.28
CA PRO A 11 3.70 -3.07 -24.06
C PRO A 11 4.01 -4.52 -24.45
N TYR A 12 5.29 -4.80 -24.69
CA TYR A 12 5.75 -6.16 -24.98
C TYR A 12 5.46 -7.12 -23.81
N ALA A 13 5.00 -8.33 -24.14
CA ALA A 13 4.63 -9.34 -23.14
C ALA A 13 5.82 -9.69 -22.24
N GLU A 14 7.01 -9.80 -22.82
CA GLU A 14 8.26 -10.11 -22.12
C GLU A 14 8.64 -9.00 -21.12
N SER A 15 8.31 -7.73 -21.43
CA SER A 15 8.56 -6.61 -20.51
C SER A 15 7.58 -6.61 -19.34
N VAL A 16 6.33 -7.02 -19.58
CA VAL A 16 5.31 -7.17 -18.54
C VAL A 16 5.70 -8.30 -17.58
N GLU A 17 6.09 -9.45 -18.12
CA GLU A 17 6.53 -10.63 -17.35
C GLU A 17 7.75 -10.30 -16.48
N LEU A 18 8.77 -9.66 -17.05
CA LEU A 18 9.94 -9.24 -16.29
C LEU A 18 9.57 -8.24 -15.17
N LEU A 19 8.67 -7.29 -15.46
CA LEU A 19 8.25 -6.31 -14.46
C LEU A 19 7.48 -6.98 -13.31
N GLU A 20 6.68 -8.02 -13.60
CA GLU A 20 6.02 -8.84 -12.59
C GLU A 20 7.04 -9.47 -11.64
N ASP A 21 8.05 -10.15 -12.17
CA ASP A 21 9.11 -10.77 -11.37
C ASP A 21 9.84 -9.76 -10.48
N LEU A 22 10.20 -8.59 -11.04
CA LEU A 22 10.86 -7.52 -10.31
C LEU A 22 9.98 -6.97 -9.18
N VAL A 23 8.67 -6.84 -9.40
CA VAL A 23 7.72 -6.35 -8.39
C VAL A 23 7.53 -7.38 -7.27
N VAL A 24 7.41 -8.66 -7.61
CA VAL A 24 7.31 -9.75 -6.62
C VAL A 24 8.56 -9.78 -5.74
N GLN A 25 9.74 -9.71 -6.35
CA GLN A 25 11.00 -9.64 -5.63
C GLN A 25 11.06 -8.42 -4.71
N TYR A 26 10.72 -7.24 -5.22
CA TYR A 26 10.73 -6.00 -4.44
C TYR A 26 9.82 -6.07 -3.21
N ILE A 27 8.58 -6.58 -3.37
CA ILE A 27 7.62 -6.72 -2.28
C ILE A 27 8.14 -7.71 -1.24
N THR A 28 8.71 -8.83 -1.70
CA THR A 28 9.29 -9.86 -0.82
C THR A 28 10.43 -9.27 0.02
N ASP A 29 11.40 -8.62 -0.62
CA ASP A 29 12.55 -8.01 0.05
C ASP A 29 12.14 -6.93 1.05
N MET A 30 11.18 -6.07 0.68
CA MET A 30 10.64 -5.03 1.57
C MET A 30 9.95 -5.63 2.80
N THR A 31 9.17 -6.70 2.60
CA THR A 31 8.42 -7.35 3.68
C THR A 31 9.34 -8.09 4.64
N LEU A 32 10.38 -8.76 4.12
CA LEU A 32 11.40 -9.41 4.93
C LEU A 32 12.16 -8.38 5.79
N LYS A 33 12.65 -7.30 5.18
CA LYS A 33 13.33 -6.21 5.90
C LYS A 33 12.44 -5.59 6.97
N ALA A 34 11.16 -5.39 6.68
CA ALA A 34 10.22 -4.82 7.63
C ALA A 34 9.98 -5.76 8.82
N THR A 35 9.91 -7.07 8.57
CA THR A 35 9.75 -8.09 9.61
C THR A 35 11.01 -8.21 10.49
N GLU A 36 12.21 -8.08 9.91
CA GLU A 36 13.48 -8.11 10.64
C GLU A 36 13.66 -6.92 11.60
N ILE A 37 13.25 -5.72 11.17
CA ILE A 37 13.39 -4.48 11.95
C ILE A 37 12.22 -4.29 12.92
N GLY A 38 11.08 -4.91 12.64
CA GLY A 38 9.87 -4.83 13.45
C GLY A 38 10.15 -5.22 14.89
N SER A 39 9.83 -4.32 15.83
CA SER A 39 10.05 -4.50 17.27
C SER A 39 9.12 -5.53 17.92
N ASN A 40 8.22 -6.13 17.14
CA ASN A 40 7.21 -7.03 17.63
C ASN A 40 7.79 -8.44 17.81
N LYS A 41 7.97 -8.85 19.08
CA LYS A 41 8.47 -10.19 19.48
C LYS A 41 7.66 -11.36 18.92
N GLN A 42 6.48 -11.11 18.34
CA GLN A 42 5.59 -12.13 17.77
C GLN A 42 5.79 -12.36 16.26
N GLY A 43 6.75 -11.69 15.62
CA GLY A 43 7.04 -11.89 14.19
C GLY A 43 5.96 -11.37 13.24
N ARG A 44 5.04 -10.52 13.73
CA ARG A 44 3.96 -9.94 12.95
C ARG A 44 4.29 -8.50 12.55
N MET A 45 4.46 -8.29 11.25
CA MET A 45 4.66 -6.97 10.64
C MET A 45 3.41 -6.09 10.77
N VAL A 46 3.61 -4.81 11.09
CA VAL A 46 2.58 -3.77 11.12
C VAL A 46 2.92 -2.64 10.13
N VAL A 47 1.93 -1.79 9.82
CA VAL A 47 2.09 -0.67 8.86
C VAL A 47 3.24 0.27 9.23
N ASN A 48 3.47 0.48 10.53
CA ASN A 48 4.55 1.34 11.01
C ASN A 48 5.95 0.81 10.66
N ASP A 49 6.12 -0.50 10.50
CA ASP A 49 7.42 -1.09 10.12
C ASP A 49 7.78 -0.71 8.69
N ILE A 50 6.80 -0.73 7.77
CA ILE A 50 6.97 -0.27 6.39
C ILE A 50 7.20 1.25 6.35
N LEU A 51 6.47 2.03 7.14
CA LEU A 51 6.69 3.48 7.24
C LEU A 51 8.09 3.81 7.76
N TYR A 52 8.61 3.01 8.69
CA TYR A 52 9.97 3.18 9.20
C TYR A 52 11.02 2.93 8.11
N LEU A 53 10.84 1.91 7.27
CA LEU A 53 11.71 1.67 6.12
C LEU A 53 11.70 2.85 5.13
N LEU A 54 10.52 3.44 4.90
CA LEU A 54 10.34 4.55 3.96
C LEU A 54 10.77 5.92 4.50
N ARG A 55 11.20 6.03 5.76
CA ARG A 55 11.48 7.33 6.43
C ARG A 55 12.51 8.21 5.71
N HIS A 56 13.38 7.60 4.90
CA HIS A 56 14.42 8.30 4.15
C HIS A 56 13.98 8.74 2.75
N ASP A 57 12.81 8.28 2.28
CA ASP A 57 12.19 8.73 1.03
C ASP A 57 10.99 9.62 1.35
N PRO A 58 11.18 10.96 1.45
CA PRO A 58 10.14 11.87 1.91
C PRO A 58 8.91 11.87 0.99
N ARG A 59 9.10 11.62 -0.31
CA ARG A 59 7.99 11.58 -1.28
C ARG A 59 7.12 10.35 -1.07
N LYS A 60 7.73 9.16 -0.97
CA LYS A 60 6.98 7.92 -0.70
C LYS A 60 6.33 7.96 0.68
N TYR A 61 7.05 8.46 1.68
CA TYR A 61 6.54 8.56 3.05
C TYR A 61 5.31 9.47 3.15
N ALA A 62 5.36 10.66 2.56
CA ALA A 62 4.20 11.56 2.51
C ALA A 62 3.03 10.91 1.78
N ARG A 63 3.30 10.27 0.62
CA ARG A 63 2.26 9.63 -0.18
C ARG A 63 1.54 8.51 0.56
N VAL A 64 2.27 7.67 1.30
CA VAL A 64 1.66 6.59 2.10
C VAL A 64 0.75 7.19 3.18
N LYS A 65 1.16 8.26 3.86
CA LYS A 65 0.32 8.92 4.87
C LYS A 65 -0.97 9.48 4.29
N GLU A 66 -0.90 10.14 3.15
CA GLU A 66 -2.08 10.65 2.44
C GLU A 66 -3.06 9.52 2.11
N LEU A 67 -2.56 8.42 1.53
CA LEU A 67 -3.39 7.27 1.15
C LEU A 67 -4.03 6.60 2.36
N LEU A 68 -3.33 6.49 3.48
CA LEU A 68 -3.88 5.96 4.72
C LEU A 68 -4.98 6.88 5.29
N SER A 69 -4.77 8.20 5.28
CA SER A 69 -5.79 9.18 5.71
C SER A 69 -7.06 9.07 4.87
N MET A 70 -6.90 9.06 3.54
CA MET A 70 -8.01 8.95 2.61
C MET A 70 -8.77 7.63 2.78
N ASN A 71 -8.07 6.51 3.00
CA ASN A 71 -8.70 5.22 3.27
C ASN A 71 -9.54 5.25 4.55
N GLU A 72 -9.06 5.90 5.61
CA GLU A 72 -9.82 6.06 6.85
C GLU A 72 -11.06 6.96 6.67
N GLU A 73 -10.95 8.04 5.89
CA GLU A 73 -12.10 8.88 5.51
C GLU A 73 -13.14 8.09 4.73
N LEU A 74 -12.72 7.31 3.73
CA LEU A 74 -13.61 6.45 2.94
C LEU A 74 -14.30 5.39 3.81
N LYS A 75 -13.59 4.77 4.75
CA LYS A 75 -14.18 3.82 5.70
C LYS A 75 -15.22 4.48 6.60
N ARG A 76 -14.95 5.70 7.11
CA ARG A 76 -15.90 6.45 7.93
C ARG A 76 -17.15 6.82 7.14
N ALA A 77 -16.98 7.30 5.90
CA ALA A 77 -18.09 7.63 5.01
C ALA A 77 -18.98 6.39 4.79
N ARG A 78 -18.40 5.24 4.43
CA ARG A 78 -19.15 3.98 4.23
C ARG A 78 -19.95 3.59 5.47
N LYS A 79 -19.36 3.65 6.66
CA LYS A 79 -20.07 3.33 7.92
C LYS A 79 -21.27 4.23 8.18
N ALA A 80 -21.20 5.52 7.83
CA ALA A 80 -22.31 6.45 8.01
C ALA A 80 -23.49 6.17 7.07
N PHE A 81 -23.27 5.49 5.93
CA PHE A 81 -24.33 5.07 5.02
C PHE A 81 -24.90 3.68 5.37
N ASP A 82 -24.10 2.81 6.00
CA ASP A 82 -24.51 1.46 6.39
C ASP A 82 -25.27 1.42 7.74
N GLU A 83 -25.36 2.53 8.49
CA GLU A 83 -26.32 2.63 9.59
C GLU A 83 -27.73 2.69 8.99
N PRO A 84 -28.54 1.61 9.08
CA PRO A 84 -29.92 1.70 8.65
C PRO A 84 -30.57 2.75 9.53
N SER A 85 -31.31 3.67 8.89
CA SER A 85 -32.22 4.58 9.56
C SER A 85 -32.80 3.91 10.80
N LYS A 86 -32.36 4.31 11.98
CA LYS A 86 -33.14 4.09 13.20
C LYS A 86 -34.42 4.84 12.94
N GLY A 87 -35.36 4.10 12.36
CA GLY A 87 -36.70 4.54 12.07
C GLY A 87 -37.22 5.16 13.33
N LEU A 88 -37.68 6.39 13.18
CA LEU A 88 -38.67 7.03 14.02
C LEU A 88 -39.72 5.98 14.43
N GLU A 89 -39.67 5.53 15.68
CA GLU A 89 -40.83 5.01 16.42
C GLU A 89 -41.15 6.00 17.53
#